data_AF-A0A352JIW6-F1
#
_entry.id   AF-A0A352JIW6-F1
#
_cell.length_a   1.000
_cell.length_b   1.000
_cell.length_c   1.000
_cell.angle_alpha   90.00
_cell.angle_beta   90.00
_cell.angle_gamma   90.00
#
_symmetry.space_group_name_H-M   'P 1'
#
loop_
_entity.id
_entity.type
_entity.pdbx_description
1 polymer ?
#
loop_
_entity_poly.entity_id
_entity_poly.type
_entity_poly.pdbx_seq_one_letter_code
_entity_poly.pdbx_strand_id
1 'polypeptide(L)'
;LKRVKGFSPPEMHLPNHPDTLYEYIKALKECGYRWLMVQEHSVERCDGSGLTQDQKYVPNRLIAKNSHGESISITVLIKTQGSDTKLVAQMQPYHEAKSRGKQQLGNVSIPSLVTQIADGENGGVMMNEFPRDYPLVWDHLKNNGRGTVGVVGLNGTEYLEMIEAAGVSPLDYPPIQAVQQHKVWQKVEQIGDRQNLNTAMVEQAISELKASDHQFHMDGASWTNSLSWVNGYENVLEPMNQLSAKFHAKYDSLIAQDPSITKRSDYQQALLYNLLVQTSCFRYWGQGTWTDYARELYRQGDQS
;
A
#
# COMPACT_ATOMS: atom_id res chain seq x y z
N LEU A 1 -2.16 -4.61 -18.76
CA LEU A 1 -2.66 -4.69 -17.37
C LEU A 1 -4.13 -4.30 -17.17
N LYS A 2 -4.94 -4.01 -18.22
CA LYS A 2 -6.34 -3.52 -18.10
C LYS A 2 -7.31 -4.35 -17.21
N ARG A 3 -6.97 -5.60 -16.89
CA ARG A 3 -7.76 -6.49 -16.03
C ARG A 3 -7.35 -6.44 -14.55
N VAL A 4 -6.17 -5.90 -14.24
CA VAL A 4 -5.68 -5.76 -12.86
C VAL A 4 -6.25 -4.47 -12.29
N LYS A 5 -7.09 -4.59 -11.25
CA LYS A 5 -7.77 -3.47 -10.60
C LYS A 5 -7.31 -3.24 -9.15
N GLY A 6 -6.62 -4.20 -8.56
CA GLY A 6 -6.06 -4.12 -7.21
C GLY A 6 -4.56 -3.89 -7.22
N PHE A 7 -4.06 -3.18 -6.21
CA PHE A 7 -2.63 -2.99 -5.98
C PHE A 7 -2.25 -3.50 -4.59
N SER A 8 -1.14 -4.22 -4.50
CA SER A 8 -0.49 -4.57 -3.24
C SER A 8 0.85 -3.85 -3.23
N PRO A 9 1.10 -2.91 -2.30
CA PRO A 9 2.39 -2.24 -2.25
C PRO A 9 3.50 -3.26 -1.97
N PRO A 10 4.68 -3.12 -2.60
CA PRO A 10 5.87 -3.82 -2.14
C PRO A 10 6.05 -3.63 -0.63
N GLU A 11 6.33 -4.71 0.10
CA GLU A 11 6.50 -4.69 1.56
C GLU A 11 5.26 -4.23 2.34
N MET A 12 4.11 -4.16 1.65
CA MET A 12 2.90 -3.56 2.16
C MET A 12 3.14 -2.15 2.73
N HIS A 13 4.10 -1.42 2.14
CA HIS A 13 4.48 -0.08 2.58
C HIS A 13 3.44 0.96 2.16
N LEU A 14 2.92 1.69 3.13
CA LEU A 14 2.03 2.82 2.92
C LEU A 14 2.72 4.11 3.41
N PRO A 15 2.98 5.09 2.51
CA PRO A 15 3.47 6.40 2.92
C PRO A 15 2.47 7.09 3.85
N ASN A 16 2.94 7.69 4.94
CA ASN A 16 2.08 8.45 5.85
C ASN A 16 2.29 9.98 5.76
N HIS A 17 3.35 10.44 5.07
CA HIS A 17 3.51 11.84 4.72
C HIS A 17 2.34 12.32 3.84
N PRO A 18 1.64 13.44 4.17
CA PRO A 18 0.46 13.91 3.44
C PRO A 18 0.65 14.03 1.92
N ASP A 19 1.73 14.69 1.50
CA ASP A 19 1.98 14.96 0.08
C ASP A 19 2.39 13.71 -0.69
N THR A 20 3.22 12.86 -0.07
CA THR A 20 3.69 11.61 -0.67
C THR A 20 2.54 10.63 -0.82
N LEU A 21 1.67 10.51 0.19
CA LEU A 21 0.48 9.67 0.11
C LEU A 21 -0.46 10.16 -0.99
N TYR A 22 -0.69 11.47 -1.09
CA TYR A 22 -1.55 12.04 -2.13
C TYR A 22 -1.05 11.68 -3.54
N GLU A 23 0.23 11.94 -3.83
CA GLU A 23 0.80 11.63 -5.15
C GLU A 23 0.85 10.12 -5.40
N TYR A 24 1.10 9.30 -4.37
CA TYR A 24 1.03 7.84 -4.48
C TYR A 24 -0.37 7.36 -4.89
N ILE A 25 -1.42 7.82 -4.21
CA ILE A 25 -2.80 7.44 -4.55
C ILE A 25 -3.22 7.97 -5.92
N LYS A 26 -2.78 9.18 -6.28
CA LYS A 26 -3.01 9.77 -7.60
C LYS A 26 -2.38 8.93 -8.71
N ALA A 27 -1.10 8.57 -8.57
CA ALA A 27 -0.40 7.73 -9.54
C ALA A 27 -1.08 6.35 -9.72
N LEU A 28 -1.53 5.71 -8.62
CA LEU A 28 -2.27 4.46 -8.69
C LEU A 28 -3.57 4.61 -9.51
N LYS A 29 -4.33 5.68 -9.28
CA LYS A 29 -5.59 5.93 -9.99
C LYS A 29 -5.38 6.26 -11.46
N GLU A 30 -4.35 7.04 -11.79
CA GLU A 30 -3.95 7.33 -13.18
C GLU A 30 -3.52 6.06 -13.93
N CYS A 31 -2.91 5.10 -13.23
CA CYS A 31 -2.59 3.77 -13.77
C CYS A 31 -3.83 2.85 -13.89
N GLY A 32 -4.99 3.26 -13.40
CA GLY A 32 -6.25 2.52 -13.50
C GLY A 32 -6.53 1.54 -12.35
N TYR A 33 -5.74 1.57 -11.27
CA TYR A 33 -6.05 0.81 -10.06
C TYR A 33 -7.28 1.41 -9.35
N ARG A 34 -8.13 0.52 -8.81
CA ARG A 34 -9.40 0.86 -8.16
C ARG A 34 -9.37 0.63 -6.65
N TRP A 35 -8.52 -0.28 -6.19
CA TRP A 35 -8.39 -0.60 -4.78
C TRP A 35 -6.95 -0.93 -4.41
N LEU A 36 -6.61 -0.70 -3.14
CA LEU A 36 -5.29 -0.93 -2.55
C LEU A 36 -5.42 -1.86 -1.34
N MET A 37 -4.50 -2.81 -1.19
CA MET A 37 -4.39 -3.58 0.05
C MET A 37 -3.46 -2.86 1.03
N VAL A 38 -3.89 -2.69 2.27
CA VAL A 38 -3.12 -2.01 3.32
C VAL A 38 -3.15 -2.81 4.61
N GLN A 39 -2.26 -2.50 5.55
CA GLN A 39 -2.20 -3.20 6.83
C GLN A 39 -3.02 -2.50 7.88
N GLU A 40 -3.60 -3.26 8.81
CA GLU A 40 -4.45 -2.70 9.87
C GLU A 40 -3.73 -1.64 10.73
N HIS A 41 -2.41 -1.73 10.90
CA HIS A 41 -1.61 -0.74 11.67
C HIS A 41 -1.07 0.41 10.82
N SER A 42 -1.17 0.33 9.49
CA SER A 42 -0.70 1.40 8.58
C SER A 42 -1.71 2.53 8.41
N VAL A 43 -2.92 2.33 8.93
CA VAL A 43 -4.06 3.24 8.80
C VAL A 43 -4.72 3.45 10.15
N GLU A 44 -5.43 4.57 10.26
CA GLU A 44 -6.19 4.96 11.44
C GLU A 44 -7.52 5.56 11.02
N ARG A 45 -8.45 5.64 11.95
CA ARG A 45 -9.67 6.43 11.79
C ARG A 45 -9.32 7.91 11.81
N CYS A 46 -10.22 8.76 11.30
CA CYS A 46 -9.99 10.21 11.23
C CYS A 46 -9.80 10.89 12.60
N ASP A 47 -10.22 10.24 13.69
CA ASP A 47 -10.00 10.66 15.08
C ASP A 47 -8.65 10.17 15.68
N GLY A 48 -7.80 9.55 14.87
CA GLY A 48 -6.49 9.02 15.28
C GLY A 48 -6.55 7.68 16.02
N SER A 49 -7.75 7.11 16.24
CA SER A 49 -7.87 5.78 16.84
C SER A 49 -7.61 4.67 15.80
N GLY A 50 -7.11 3.52 16.26
CA GLY A 50 -6.96 2.34 15.40
C GLY A 50 -8.31 1.84 14.87
N LEU A 51 -8.27 1.05 13.80
CA LEU A 51 -9.49 0.44 13.25
C LEU A 51 -10.20 -0.41 14.29
N THR A 52 -11.54 -0.33 14.34
CA THR A 52 -12.32 -1.24 15.18
C THR A 52 -12.21 -2.67 14.64
N GLN A 53 -12.49 -3.66 15.49
CA GLN A 53 -12.41 -5.06 15.07
C GLN A 53 -13.27 -5.33 13.83
N ASP A 54 -14.49 -4.82 13.79
CA ASP A 54 -15.40 -5.05 12.67
C ASP A 54 -15.00 -4.31 11.39
N GLN A 55 -14.48 -3.09 11.53
CA GLN A 55 -14.02 -2.26 10.41
C GLN A 55 -12.88 -2.90 9.60
N LYS A 56 -12.08 -3.78 10.22
CA LYS A 56 -11.02 -4.54 9.55
C LYS A 56 -11.55 -5.51 8.48
N TYR A 57 -12.84 -5.86 8.52
CA TYR A 57 -13.44 -6.90 7.67
C TYR A 57 -14.44 -6.36 6.65
N VAL A 58 -14.40 -5.06 6.39
CA VAL A 58 -15.18 -4.39 5.34
C VAL A 58 -14.23 -3.52 4.49
N PRO A 59 -14.62 -3.14 3.26
CA PRO A 59 -13.88 -2.13 2.52
C PRO A 59 -13.89 -0.79 3.27
N ASN A 60 -12.75 -0.11 3.23
CA ASN A 60 -12.61 1.22 3.81
C ASN A 60 -12.28 2.22 2.69
N ARG A 61 -12.53 3.51 2.95
CA ARG A 61 -12.15 4.59 2.04
C ARG A 61 -10.95 5.33 2.62
N LEU A 62 -9.76 5.07 2.07
CA LEU A 62 -8.55 5.80 2.43
C LEU A 62 -8.59 7.19 1.82
N ILE A 63 -8.57 8.22 2.68
CA ILE A 63 -8.54 9.62 2.28
C ILE A 63 -7.09 10.10 2.38
N ALA A 64 -6.57 10.63 1.28
CA ALA A 64 -5.28 11.28 1.20
C ALA A 64 -5.49 12.77 0.93
N LYS A 65 -5.09 13.61 1.88
CA LYS A 65 -5.14 15.06 1.77
C LYS A 65 -3.71 15.60 1.71
N ASN A 66 -3.41 16.49 0.76
CA ASN A 66 -2.09 17.10 0.63
C ASN A 66 -2.02 18.47 1.35
N SER A 67 -0.82 19.04 1.37
CA SER A 67 -0.51 20.35 1.96
C SER A 67 -1.07 21.54 1.18
N HIS A 68 -1.69 21.30 0.02
CA HIS A 68 -2.44 22.30 -0.76
C HIS A 68 -3.95 22.22 -0.51
N GLY A 69 -4.39 21.32 0.37
CA GLY A 69 -5.80 21.11 0.70
C GLY A 69 -6.56 20.22 -0.27
N GLU A 70 -5.91 19.73 -1.34
CA GLU A 70 -6.51 18.80 -2.28
C GLU A 70 -6.69 17.44 -1.62
N SER A 71 -7.75 16.74 -2.02
CA SER A 71 -8.09 15.44 -1.44
C SER A 71 -8.41 14.42 -2.52
N ILE A 72 -7.86 13.23 -2.37
CA ILE A 72 -8.14 12.07 -3.20
C ILE A 72 -8.46 10.88 -2.30
N SER A 73 -9.23 9.92 -2.82
CA SER A 73 -9.49 8.69 -2.09
C SER A 73 -9.46 7.46 -2.99
N ILE A 74 -9.19 6.33 -2.35
CA ILE A 74 -9.19 5.00 -2.95
C ILE A 74 -9.84 3.99 -1.98
N THR A 75 -10.50 2.97 -2.52
CA THR A 75 -10.98 1.83 -1.74
C THR A 75 -9.80 1.04 -1.21
N VAL A 76 -9.83 0.64 0.05
CA VAL A 76 -8.82 -0.25 0.63
C VAL A 76 -9.42 -1.48 1.27
N LEU A 77 -8.70 -2.59 1.12
CA LEU A 77 -8.97 -3.85 1.80
C LEU A 77 -7.88 -4.05 2.86
N ILE A 78 -8.28 -4.43 4.07
CA ILE A 78 -7.36 -4.51 5.21
C ILE A 78 -6.78 -5.92 5.30
N LYS A 79 -5.46 -6.00 5.29
CA LYS A 79 -4.68 -7.15 5.72
C LYS A 79 -4.66 -7.21 7.25
N THR A 80 -5.32 -8.21 7.81
CA THR A 80 -5.37 -8.43 9.27
C THR A 80 -4.09 -9.12 9.76
N GLN A 81 -3.91 -9.13 11.08
CA GLN A 81 -2.83 -9.89 11.71
C GLN A 81 -2.90 -11.40 11.42
N GLY A 82 -4.11 -11.95 11.29
CA GLY A 82 -4.33 -13.36 10.93
C GLY A 82 -3.75 -13.74 9.55
N SER A 83 -3.50 -12.75 8.70
CA SER A 83 -2.89 -12.94 7.38
C SER A 83 -1.36 -12.84 7.41
N ASP A 84 -0.71 -13.14 8.54
CA ASP A 84 0.74 -13.33 8.58
C ASP A 84 1.14 -14.58 7.78
N THR A 85 2.28 -14.54 7.09
CA THR A 85 2.76 -15.63 6.23
C THR A 85 2.74 -17.00 6.91
N LYS A 86 3.04 -17.07 8.22
CA LYS A 86 2.99 -18.34 8.97
C LYS A 86 1.56 -18.85 9.15
N LEU A 87 0.63 -17.94 9.39
CA LEU A 87 -0.78 -18.23 9.67
C LEU A 87 -1.56 -18.53 8.38
N VAL A 88 -1.18 -17.88 7.28
CA VAL A 88 -1.74 -18.12 5.95
C VAL A 88 -1.51 -19.56 5.51
N ALA A 89 -0.30 -20.10 5.72
CA ALA A 89 0.01 -21.48 5.35
C ALA A 89 -0.88 -22.51 6.06
N GLN A 90 -1.30 -22.19 7.28
CA GLN A 90 -2.17 -23.01 8.13
C GLN A 90 -3.66 -22.69 7.93
N MET A 91 -4.00 -21.97 6.87
CA MET A 91 -5.37 -21.58 6.51
C MET A 91 -6.09 -20.77 7.61
N GLN A 92 -5.35 -20.04 8.46
CA GLN A 92 -5.94 -19.20 9.51
C GLN A 92 -6.97 -18.20 8.96
N PRO A 93 -6.78 -17.51 7.81
CA PRO A 93 -7.76 -16.57 7.29
C PRO A 93 -9.12 -17.23 7.01
N TYR A 94 -9.13 -18.50 6.61
CA TYR A 94 -10.36 -19.28 6.45
C TYR A 94 -11.06 -19.54 7.80
N HIS A 95 -10.30 -19.92 8.83
CA HIS A 95 -10.84 -20.13 10.17
C HIS A 95 -11.35 -18.83 10.80
N GLU A 96 -10.64 -17.73 10.58
CA GLU A 96 -11.07 -16.39 10.95
C GLU A 96 -12.39 -16.05 10.25
N ALA A 97 -12.49 -16.24 8.93
CA ALA A 97 -13.71 -15.98 8.17
C ALA A 97 -14.91 -16.78 8.65
N LYS A 98 -14.73 -18.03 9.11
CA LYS A 98 -15.82 -18.84 9.70
C LYS A 98 -16.39 -18.24 10.98
N SER A 99 -15.59 -17.49 11.74
CA SER A 99 -16.04 -16.82 12.95
C SER A 99 -16.77 -15.49 12.68
N ARG A 100 -16.76 -15.02 11.42
CA ARG A 100 -17.32 -13.73 11.04
C ARG A 100 -18.73 -13.89 10.45
N GLY A 101 -19.63 -13.03 10.89
CA GLY A 101 -20.97 -12.91 10.34
C GLY A 101 -21.05 -11.93 9.16
N LYS A 102 -22.26 -11.67 8.69
CA LYS A 102 -22.53 -10.52 7.83
C LYS A 102 -22.36 -9.22 8.62
N GLN A 103 -22.00 -8.15 7.93
CA GLN A 103 -21.90 -6.81 8.46
C GLN A 103 -22.82 -5.87 7.70
N GLN A 104 -23.20 -4.79 8.36
CA GLN A 104 -24.03 -3.75 7.75
C GLN A 104 -23.12 -2.66 7.19
N LEU A 105 -23.31 -2.32 5.91
CA LEU A 105 -22.58 -1.25 5.24
C LEU A 105 -23.58 -0.40 4.46
N GLY A 106 -23.80 0.83 4.92
CA GLY A 106 -24.96 1.61 4.51
C GLY A 106 -26.26 0.84 4.80
N ASN A 107 -27.11 0.70 3.78
CA ASN A 107 -28.36 -0.06 3.88
C ASN A 107 -28.25 -1.52 3.42
N VAL A 108 -27.05 -2.01 3.12
CA VAL A 108 -26.82 -3.36 2.59
C VAL A 108 -26.13 -4.25 3.63
N SER A 109 -26.64 -5.48 3.79
CA SER A 109 -25.99 -6.52 4.58
C SER A 109 -25.01 -7.29 3.70
N ILE A 110 -23.71 -7.10 3.95
CA ILE A 110 -22.61 -7.70 3.18
C ILE A 110 -21.93 -8.82 3.95
N PRO A 111 -21.35 -9.83 3.28
CA PRO A 111 -20.45 -10.76 3.96
C PRO A 111 -19.18 -10.04 4.42
N SER A 112 -18.70 -10.39 5.62
CA SER A 112 -17.36 -9.98 6.07
C SER A 112 -16.29 -10.50 5.11
N LEU A 113 -15.25 -9.71 4.90
CA LEU A 113 -14.09 -10.09 4.10
C LEU A 113 -12.88 -10.29 5.02
N VAL A 114 -12.26 -11.46 4.94
CA VAL A 114 -10.91 -11.69 5.46
C VAL A 114 -9.99 -11.76 4.25
N THR A 115 -9.01 -10.86 4.16
CA THR A 115 -8.02 -10.88 3.08
C THR A 115 -6.94 -11.91 3.39
N GLN A 116 -6.20 -12.36 2.38
CA GLN A 116 -5.10 -13.31 2.54
C GLN A 116 -3.99 -12.91 1.58
N ILE A 117 -2.77 -12.71 2.09
CA ILE A 117 -1.56 -12.44 1.32
C ILE A 117 -0.36 -13.01 2.06
N ALA A 118 0.56 -13.64 1.32
CA ALA A 118 1.81 -14.18 1.82
C ALA A 118 2.82 -14.30 0.68
N ASP A 119 4.11 -14.21 1.00
CA ASP A 119 5.20 -14.55 0.10
C ASP A 119 5.24 -16.06 -0.14
N GLY A 120 5.01 -16.49 -1.38
CA GLY A 120 4.90 -17.92 -1.72
C GLY A 120 6.21 -18.68 -1.55
N GLU A 121 7.34 -17.98 -1.68
CA GLU A 121 8.70 -18.46 -1.53
C GLU A 121 9.14 -18.65 -0.08
N ASN A 122 8.31 -18.29 0.91
CA ASN A 122 8.66 -18.46 2.31
C ASN A 122 8.81 -19.96 2.65
N GLY A 123 10.03 -20.46 2.51
CA GLY A 123 10.34 -21.89 2.47
C GLY A 123 10.18 -22.64 3.77
N GLY A 124 10.11 -21.94 4.89
CA GLY A 124 9.85 -22.58 6.18
C GLY A 124 8.40 -23.08 6.27
N VAL A 125 7.45 -22.27 5.79
CA VAL A 125 6.03 -22.45 6.12
C VAL A 125 5.15 -22.48 4.87
N MET A 126 5.28 -21.51 3.95
CA MET A 126 4.46 -21.46 2.73
C MET A 126 4.78 -22.58 1.74
N MET A 127 6.05 -23.01 1.61
CA MET A 127 6.38 -24.12 0.71
C MET A 127 6.08 -25.51 1.31
N ASN A 128 5.95 -25.63 2.64
CA ASN A 128 5.78 -26.93 3.31
C ASN A 128 4.34 -27.19 3.76
N GLU A 129 3.71 -26.22 4.42
CA GLU A 129 2.41 -26.40 5.08
C GLU A 129 1.25 -26.04 4.15
N PHE A 130 1.38 -24.95 3.38
CA PHE A 130 0.30 -24.49 2.49
C PHE A 130 -0.10 -25.54 1.44
N PRO A 131 0.80 -26.24 0.73
CA PRO A 131 0.41 -27.25 -0.26
C PRO A 131 -0.32 -28.45 0.36
N ARG A 132 -0.09 -28.73 1.64
CA ARG A 132 -0.79 -29.79 2.39
C ARG A 132 -2.19 -29.32 2.80
N ASP A 133 -2.32 -28.12 3.37
CA ASP A 133 -3.54 -27.67 4.04
C ASP A 133 -4.54 -26.99 3.09
N TYR A 134 -4.05 -26.27 2.07
CA TYR A 134 -4.89 -25.55 1.12
C TYR A 134 -5.89 -26.49 0.40
N PRO A 135 -5.49 -27.60 -0.24
CA PRO A 135 -6.44 -28.43 -0.99
C PRO A 135 -7.57 -28.99 -0.11
N LEU A 136 -7.29 -29.30 1.15
CA LEU A 136 -8.29 -29.82 2.11
C LEU A 136 -9.37 -28.78 2.40
N VAL A 137 -8.97 -27.54 2.69
CA VAL A 137 -9.91 -26.44 2.94
C VAL A 137 -10.73 -26.12 1.68
N TRP A 138 -10.09 -26.11 0.51
CA TRP A 138 -10.78 -25.81 -0.75
C TRP A 138 -11.75 -26.91 -1.18
N ASP A 139 -11.45 -28.18 -0.90
CA ASP A 139 -12.41 -29.27 -1.09
C ASP A 139 -13.62 -29.13 -0.16
N HIS A 140 -13.40 -28.75 1.11
CA HIS A 140 -14.50 -28.53 2.07
C HIS A 140 -15.44 -27.39 1.66
N LEU A 141 -14.92 -26.31 1.08
CA LEU A 141 -15.72 -25.14 0.72
C LEU A 141 -16.26 -25.17 -0.73
N LYS A 142 -15.99 -26.23 -1.51
CA LYS A 142 -16.35 -26.29 -2.94
C LYS A 142 -17.84 -26.05 -3.25
N ASN A 143 -18.73 -26.40 -2.31
CA ASN A 143 -20.18 -26.22 -2.44
C ASN A 143 -20.71 -24.94 -1.76
N ASN A 144 -19.86 -24.21 -1.03
CA ASN A 144 -20.25 -22.95 -0.40
C ASN A 144 -20.54 -21.90 -1.47
N GLY A 145 -21.65 -21.17 -1.32
CA GLY A 145 -22.14 -20.23 -2.32
C GLY A 145 -22.79 -20.88 -3.55
N ARG A 146 -22.86 -22.23 -3.61
CA ARG A 146 -23.49 -23.02 -4.70
C ARG A 146 -24.62 -23.93 -4.20
N GLY A 147 -25.23 -23.59 -3.08
CA GLY A 147 -26.28 -24.38 -2.43
C GLY A 147 -26.08 -24.55 -0.92
N THR A 148 -24.84 -24.38 -0.45
CA THR A 148 -24.52 -24.36 0.99
C THR A 148 -24.14 -22.95 1.42
N VAL A 149 -24.68 -22.48 2.53
CA VAL A 149 -24.26 -21.22 3.17
C VAL A 149 -22.94 -21.45 3.91
N GLY A 150 -21.93 -20.62 3.66
CA GLY A 150 -20.64 -20.74 4.31
C GLY A 150 -19.60 -19.75 3.78
N VAL A 151 -18.34 -19.96 4.16
CA VAL A 151 -17.20 -19.17 3.68
C VAL A 151 -16.92 -19.48 2.21
N VAL A 152 -16.72 -18.45 1.40
CA VAL A 152 -16.44 -18.55 -0.04
C VAL A 152 -15.13 -17.83 -0.33
N GLY A 153 -14.28 -18.44 -1.15
CA GLY A 153 -13.09 -17.77 -1.70
C GLY A 153 -13.45 -16.87 -2.87
N LEU A 154 -13.01 -15.61 -2.84
CA LEU A 154 -13.25 -14.61 -3.88
C LEU A 154 -11.98 -13.80 -4.11
N ASN A 155 -11.78 -13.30 -5.33
CA ASN A 155 -10.81 -12.25 -5.58
C ASN A 155 -11.33 -10.91 -5.03
N GLY A 156 -10.43 -10.00 -4.63
CA GLY A 156 -10.82 -8.70 -4.07
C GLY A 156 -11.75 -7.89 -4.97
N THR A 157 -11.49 -7.89 -6.28
CA THR A 157 -12.37 -7.26 -7.29
C THR A 157 -13.75 -7.92 -7.35
N GLU A 158 -13.83 -9.25 -7.31
CA GLU A 158 -15.11 -9.97 -7.38
C GLU A 158 -15.98 -9.64 -6.15
N TYR A 159 -15.36 -9.60 -4.97
CA TYR A 159 -16.04 -9.20 -3.75
C TYR A 159 -16.57 -7.76 -3.83
N LEU A 160 -15.74 -6.81 -4.27
CA LEU A 160 -16.13 -5.40 -4.41
C LEU A 160 -17.27 -5.22 -5.42
N GLU A 161 -17.16 -5.84 -6.61
CA GLU A 161 -18.20 -5.76 -7.63
C GLU A 161 -19.51 -6.43 -7.18
N MET A 162 -19.43 -7.51 -6.39
CA MET A 162 -20.61 -8.17 -5.81
C MET A 162 -21.35 -7.27 -4.82
N ILE A 163 -20.65 -6.61 -3.90
CA ILE A 163 -21.31 -5.73 -2.92
C ILE A 163 -21.81 -4.43 -3.58
N GLU A 164 -21.10 -3.91 -4.58
CA GLU A 164 -21.54 -2.75 -5.36
C GLU A 164 -22.81 -3.08 -6.16
N ALA A 165 -22.88 -4.26 -6.78
CA ALA A 165 -24.09 -4.74 -7.45
C ALA A 165 -25.28 -4.95 -6.49
N ALA A 166 -25.00 -5.24 -5.21
CA ALA A 166 -26.01 -5.30 -4.16
C ALA A 166 -26.46 -3.92 -3.65
N GLY A 167 -25.88 -2.83 -4.16
CA GLY A 167 -26.27 -1.45 -3.87
C GLY A 167 -25.35 -0.70 -2.91
N VAL A 168 -24.20 -1.26 -2.54
CA VAL A 168 -23.20 -0.55 -1.73
C VAL A 168 -22.48 0.49 -2.58
N SER A 169 -22.40 1.72 -2.10
CA SER A 169 -21.56 2.76 -2.70
C SER A 169 -20.19 2.80 -2.03
N PRO A 170 -19.08 3.07 -2.76
CA PRO A 170 -17.80 3.37 -2.13
C PRO A 170 -17.82 4.58 -1.16
N LEU A 171 -18.86 5.42 -1.23
CA LEU A 171 -19.07 6.50 -0.27
C LEU A 171 -19.60 6.01 1.09
N ASP A 172 -20.18 4.81 1.14
CA ASP A 172 -20.66 4.15 2.37
C ASP A 172 -19.51 3.51 3.16
N TYR A 173 -18.33 3.37 2.55
CA TYR A 173 -17.15 2.80 3.19
C TYR A 173 -16.67 3.74 4.32
N PRO A 174 -16.35 3.19 5.52
CA PRO A 174 -15.81 3.98 6.60
C PRO A 174 -14.56 4.77 6.16
N PRO A 175 -14.50 6.09 6.42
CA PRO A 175 -13.34 6.88 6.09
C PRO A 175 -12.18 6.55 7.04
N ILE A 176 -10.99 6.38 6.45
CA ILE A 176 -9.74 6.18 7.17
C ILE A 176 -8.65 7.06 6.55
N GLN A 177 -7.54 7.20 7.26
CA GLN A 177 -6.35 7.92 6.81
C GLN A 177 -5.09 7.12 7.14
N ALA A 178 -3.94 7.50 6.59
CA ALA A 178 -2.68 6.87 6.99
C ALA A 178 -2.34 7.20 8.44
N VAL A 179 -1.66 6.27 9.10
CA VAL A 179 -1.30 6.39 10.52
C VAL A 179 -0.54 7.69 10.82
N GLN A 180 -0.83 8.30 11.97
CA GLN A 180 -0.28 9.56 12.48
C GLN A 180 -0.76 10.85 11.78
N GLN A 181 -1.54 10.76 10.70
CA GLN A 181 -2.05 11.97 10.04
C GLN A 181 -3.00 12.78 10.92
N HIS A 182 -3.71 12.15 11.86
CA HIS A 182 -4.55 12.86 12.82
C HIS A 182 -3.74 13.88 13.62
N LYS A 183 -2.57 13.46 14.12
CA LYS A 183 -1.65 14.34 14.87
C LYS A 183 -1.14 15.48 14.01
N VAL A 184 -0.77 15.20 12.75
CA VAL A 184 -0.31 16.22 11.79
C VAL A 184 -1.39 17.28 11.59
N TRP A 185 -2.63 16.88 11.29
CA TRP A 185 -3.70 17.83 11.01
C TRP A 185 -4.12 18.63 12.24
N GLN A 186 -4.16 18.00 13.42
CA GLN A 186 -4.36 18.73 14.69
C GLN A 186 -3.27 19.77 14.92
N LYS A 187 -2.01 19.43 14.63
CA LYS A 187 -0.88 20.35 14.84
C LYS A 187 -0.90 21.51 13.85
N VAL A 188 -1.26 21.25 12.58
CA VAL A 188 -1.47 22.30 11.57
C VAL A 188 -2.56 23.29 12.02
N GLU A 189 -3.66 22.81 12.60
CA GLU A 189 -4.73 23.66 13.14
C GLU A 189 -4.30 24.51 14.33
N GLN A 190 -3.30 24.06 15.09
CA GLN A 190 -2.71 24.83 16.19
C GLN A 190 -1.73 25.91 15.70
N ILE A 191 -1.02 25.65 14.59
CA ILE A 191 -0.02 26.56 14.03
C ILE A 191 -0.67 27.74 13.30
N GLY A 192 -1.78 27.52 12.59
CA GLY A 192 -2.42 28.60 11.85
C GLY A 192 -3.79 28.27 11.28
N ASP A 193 -4.35 29.25 10.55
CA ASP A 193 -5.68 29.14 9.95
C ASP A 193 -5.68 28.14 8.77
N ARG A 194 -6.67 27.23 8.76
CA ARG A 194 -6.92 26.29 7.65
C ARG A 194 -7.10 26.99 6.31
N GLN A 195 -7.49 28.27 6.28
CA GLN A 195 -7.63 29.06 5.04
C GLN A 195 -6.30 29.35 4.34
N ASN A 196 -5.16 29.27 5.04
CA ASN A 196 -3.83 29.55 4.49
C ASN A 196 -2.93 28.29 4.45
N LEU A 197 -3.54 27.10 4.41
CA LEU A 197 -2.82 25.83 4.37
C LEU A 197 -1.78 25.81 3.22
N ASN A 198 -0.54 25.48 3.57
CA ASN A 198 0.56 25.35 2.63
C ASN A 198 1.59 24.33 3.12
N THR A 199 2.52 23.94 2.26
CA THR A 199 3.58 22.98 2.55
C THR A 199 4.44 23.38 3.75
N ALA A 200 4.81 24.65 3.89
CA ALA A 200 5.65 25.09 5.01
C ALA A 200 4.97 24.86 6.38
N MET A 201 3.65 25.07 6.46
CA MET A 201 2.88 24.80 7.68
C MET A 201 2.83 23.30 8.02
N VAL A 202 2.65 22.44 7.02
CA VAL A 202 2.64 20.99 7.21
C VAL A 202 4.01 20.48 7.64
N GLU A 203 5.08 20.94 6.99
CA GLU A 203 6.46 20.60 7.36
C GLU A 203 6.82 21.09 8.77
N GLN A 204 6.40 22.30 9.15
CA GLN A 204 6.56 22.80 10.51
C GLN A 204 5.85 21.90 11.52
N ALA A 205 4.60 21.51 11.25
CA ALA A 205 3.84 20.60 12.11
C ALA A 205 4.56 19.25 12.29
N ILE A 206 5.05 18.67 11.20
CA ILE A 206 5.81 17.41 11.19
C ILE A 206 7.10 17.57 11.99
N SER A 207 7.84 18.66 11.82
CA SER A 207 9.08 18.93 12.54
C SER A 207 8.86 19.07 14.05
N GLU A 208 7.83 19.80 14.46
CA GLU A 208 7.47 19.97 15.87
C GLU A 208 6.99 18.65 16.50
N LEU A 209 6.24 17.83 15.76
CA LEU A 209 5.83 16.50 16.21
C LEU A 209 7.03 15.55 16.36
N LYS A 210 7.95 15.52 15.39
CA LYS A 210 9.20 14.74 15.48
C LYS A 210 10.06 15.13 16.70
N ALA A 211 10.07 16.41 17.06
CA ALA A 211 10.84 16.90 18.21
C ALA A 211 10.17 16.60 19.56
N SER A 212 8.83 16.55 19.60
CA SER A 212 8.04 16.50 20.84
C SER A 212 7.47 15.11 21.18
N ASP A 213 7.30 14.23 20.17
CA ASP A 213 6.72 12.90 20.33
C ASP A 213 7.67 11.82 19.79
N HIS A 214 8.32 11.08 20.71
CA HIS A 214 9.26 10.01 20.35
C HIS A 214 8.62 8.84 19.59
N GLN A 215 7.29 8.72 19.56
CA GLN A 215 6.58 7.69 18.80
C GLN A 215 6.18 8.18 17.39
N PHE A 216 6.38 9.46 17.07
CA PHE A 216 6.01 10.03 15.78
C PHE A 216 7.09 9.79 14.72
N HIS A 217 6.68 9.36 13.52
CA HIS A 217 7.55 9.12 12.35
C HIS A 217 6.79 9.35 11.04
N MET A 218 7.50 9.77 9.99
CA MET A 218 6.93 10.00 8.65
C MET A 218 7.53 9.08 7.56
N ASP A 219 8.13 7.97 7.99
CA ASP A 219 8.79 7.00 7.11
C ASP A 219 7.80 5.98 6.49
N GLY A 220 6.50 6.18 6.68
CA GLY A 220 5.43 5.23 6.33
C GLY A 220 5.31 4.06 7.31
N ALA A 221 4.48 3.09 6.94
CA ALA A 221 4.29 1.84 7.69
C ALA A 221 4.41 0.65 6.74
N SER A 222 5.20 -0.36 7.11
CA SER A 222 5.39 -1.61 6.35
C SER A 222 5.16 -2.82 7.24
N TRP A 223 5.13 -4.01 6.65
CA TRP A 223 4.82 -5.23 7.39
C TRP A 223 5.93 -5.70 8.33
N THR A 224 7.13 -5.14 8.19
CA THR A 224 8.25 -5.42 9.09
C THR A 224 8.25 -4.56 10.34
N ASN A 225 7.38 -3.54 10.47
CA ASN A 225 7.15 -2.64 11.62
C ASN A 225 8.37 -1.92 12.26
N SER A 226 9.58 -2.44 12.14
CA SER A 226 10.79 -2.01 12.85
C SER A 226 11.97 -1.72 11.93
N LEU A 227 11.89 -2.09 10.65
CA LEU A 227 12.91 -1.77 9.66
C LEU A 227 12.61 -0.41 9.04
N SER A 228 13.42 0.60 9.40
CA SER A 228 13.49 1.82 8.61
C SER A 228 14.07 1.45 7.24
N TRP A 229 13.26 1.62 6.21
CA TRP A 229 13.67 1.48 4.80
C TRP A 229 14.59 2.61 4.34
N VAL A 230 14.74 3.65 5.18
CA VAL A 230 15.46 4.89 4.87
C VAL A 230 16.78 4.99 5.62
N ASN A 231 16.77 4.84 6.94
CA ASN A 231 17.94 5.08 7.77
C ASN A 231 19.06 4.05 7.55
N GLY A 232 20.28 4.52 7.29
CA GLY A 232 21.49 3.68 7.14
C GLY A 232 21.69 3.08 5.75
N TYR A 233 20.93 3.55 4.76
CA TYR A 233 20.99 3.11 3.35
C TYR A 233 21.13 4.30 2.39
N GLU A 234 21.67 5.41 2.87
CA GLU A 234 21.94 6.62 2.09
C GLU A 234 22.83 6.28 0.88
N ASN A 235 23.75 5.32 1.05
CA ASN A 235 24.63 4.78 0.00
C ASN A 235 23.91 4.08 -1.17
N VAL A 236 22.61 3.80 -1.04
CA VAL A 236 21.75 3.22 -2.08
C VAL A 236 20.66 4.20 -2.50
N LEU A 237 20.00 4.84 -1.52
CA LEU A 237 18.85 5.70 -1.76
C LEU A 237 19.23 7.03 -2.41
N GLU A 238 20.35 7.65 -2.02
CA GLU A 238 20.78 8.91 -2.62
C GLU A 238 21.16 8.73 -4.10
N PRO A 239 22.02 7.75 -4.49
CA PRO A 239 22.29 7.47 -5.90
C PRO A 239 21.04 7.13 -6.70
N MET A 240 20.12 6.33 -6.14
CA MET A 240 18.83 6.01 -6.77
C MET A 240 18.02 7.28 -7.10
N ASN A 241 17.90 8.20 -6.13
CA ASN A 241 17.18 9.46 -6.33
C ASN A 241 17.88 10.36 -7.36
N GLN A 242 19.21 10.44 -7.33
CA GLN A 242 19.99 11.22 -8.29
C GLN A 242 19.82 10.67 -9.71
N LEU A 243 19.85 9.35 -9.91
CA LEU A 243 19.64 8.75 -11.22
C LEU A 243 18.23 9.03 -11.75
N SER A 244 17.21 8.90 -10.90
CA SER A 244 15.83 9.23 -11.27
C SER A 244 15.69 10.69 -11.70
N ALA A 245 16.27 11.63 -10.93
CA ALA A 245 16.26 13.04 -11.28
C ALA A 245 16.97 13.33 -12.62
N LYS A 246 18.13 12.70 -12.86
CA LYS A 246 18.86 12.83 -14.13
C LYS A 246 18.06 12.28 -15.31
N PHE A 247 17.40 11.12 -15.13
CA PHE A 247 16.55 10.51 -16.15
C PHE A 247 15.43 11.47 -16.59
N HIS A 248 14.68 12.01 -15.63
CA HIS A 248 13.58 12.95 -15.90
C HIS A 248 14.07 14.26 -16.52
N ALA A 249 15.16 14.83 -15.98
CA ALA A 249 15.77 16.04 -16.54
C ALA A 249 16.19 15.87 -18.01
N LYS A 250 16.67 14.68 -18.40
CA LYS A 250 17.08 14.36 -19.78
C LYS A 250 15.88 14.13 -20.69
N TYR A 251 14.90 13.33 -20.28
CA TYR A 251 13.91 12.77 -21.20
C TYR A 251 12.54 13.44 -21.17
N ASP A 252 12.11 14.07 -20.09
CA ASP A 252 10.72 14.57 -19.98
C ASP A 252 10.40 15.61 -21.05
N SER A 253 11.30 16.57 -21.26
CA SER A 253 11.14 17.60 -22.30
C SER A 253 11.19 17.03 -23.73
N LEU A 254 12.00 15.98 -23.94
CA LEU A 254 12.11 15.29 -25.23
C LEU A 254 10.85 14.50 -25.54
N ILE A 255 10.30 13.78 -24.55
CA ILE A 255 9.05 13.03 -24.68
C ILE A 255 7.86 13.96 -24.95
N ALA A 256 7.82 15.12 -24.27
CA ALA A 256 6.77 16.11 -24.47
C ALA A 256 6.76 16.66 -25.91
N GLN A 257 7.93 16.76 -26.56
CA GLN A 257 8.07 17.19 -27.95
C GLN A 257 7.81 16.05 -28.94
N ASP A 258 8.31 14.85 -28.65
CA ASP A 258 8.13 13.66 -29.48
C ASP A 258 7.95 12.41 -28.62
N PRO A 259 6.71 11.87 -28.49
CA PRO A 259 6.46 10.63 -27.77
C PRO A 259 7.20 9.41 -28.33
N SER A 260 7.68 9.46 -29.58
CA SER A 260 8.44 8.37 -30.21
C SER A 260 9.81 8.13 -29.55
N ILE A 261 10.32 9.11 -28.78
CA ILE A 261 11.55 9.00 -27.97
C ILE A 261 11.51 7.76 -27.07
N THR A 262 10.33 7.40 -26.55
CA THR A 262 10.14 6.22 -25.69
C THR A 262 10.48 4.87 -26.36
N LYS A 263 10.58 4.85 -27.70
CA LYS A 263 10.94 3.67 -28.49
C LYS A 263 12.43 3.58 -28.82
N ARG A 264 13.21 4.62 -28.52
CA ARG A 264 14.66 4.61 -28.77
C ARG A 264 15.38 3.70 -27.79
N SER A 265 16.47 3.09 -28.24
CA SER A 265 17.26 2.16 -27.43
C SER A 265 17.93 2.84 -26.22
N ASP A 266 18.40 4.08 -26.38
CA ASP A 266 19.03 4.84 -25.30
C ASP A 266 18.02 5.18 -24.19
N TYR A 267 16.81 5.60 -24.56
CA TYR A 267 15.73 5.80 -23.61
C TYR A 267 15.38 4.51 -22.86
N GLN A 268 15.17 3.41 -23.60
CA GLN A 268 14.76 2.14 -23.00
C GLN A 268 15.84 1.57 -22.07
N GLN A 269 17.12 1.73 -22.42
CA GLN A 269 18.23 1.33 -21.57
C GLN A 269 18.31 2.17 -20.30
N ALA A 270 18.20 3.50 -20.41
CA ALA A 270 18.20 4.38 -19.25
C ALA A 270 17.00 4.11 -18.33
N LEU A 271 15.81 3.89 -18.91
CA LEU A 271 14.61 3.54 -18.16
C LEU A 271 14.78 2.20 -17.43
N LEU A 272 15.36 1.20 -18.09
CA LEU A 272 15.63 -0.10 -17.48
C LEU A 272 16.50 0.05 -16.22
N TYR A 273 17.63 0.75 -16.30
CA TYR A 273 18.49 0.93 -15.13
C TYR A 273 17.87 1.80 -14.05
N ASN A 274 17.12 2.85 -14.42
CA ASN A 274 16.38 3.66 -13.47
C ASN A 274 15.35 2.82 -12.68
N LEU A 275 14.62 1.92 -13.34
CA LEU A 275 13.67 1.03 -12.68
C LEU A 275 14.36 -0.06 -11.86
N LEU A 276 15.45 -0.65 -12.37
CA LEU A 276 16.16 -1.72 -11.67
C LEU A 276 16.78 -1.22 -10.37
N VAL A 277 17.39 -0.02 -10.35
CA VAL A 277 18.00 0.52 -9.12
C VAL A 277 16.97 0.81 -8.01
N GLN A 278 15.70 1.00 -8.38
CA GLN A 278 14.58 1.23 -7.46
C GLN A 278 14.03 -0.05 -6.79
N THR A 279 14.71 -1.20 -6.99
CA THR A 279 14.31 -2.47 -6.37
C THR A 279 14.49 -2.45 -4.85
N SER A 280 13.41 -2.66 -4.10
CA SER A 280 13.43 -2.67 -2.62
C SER A 280 14.31 -3.78 -2.02
N CYS A 281 14.54 -4.89 -2.74
CA CYS A 281 15.35 -6.02 -2.28
C CYS A 281 16.78 -5.62 -1.89
N PHE A 282 17.34 -4.56 -2.50
CA PHE A 282 18.69 -4.07 -2.14
C PHE A 282 18.76 -3.55 -0.71
N ARG A 283 17.63 -3.09 -0.17
CA ARG A 283 17.51 -2.72 1.24
C ARG A 283 17.15 -3.91 2.12
N TYR A 284 16.25 -4.77 1.66
CA TYR A 284 15.70 -5.87 2.44
C TYR A 284 16.78 -6.85 2.93
N TRP A 285 17.71 -7.22 2.06
CA TRP A 285 18.70 -8.28 2.34
C TRP A 285 19.96 -7.83 3.09
N GLY A 286 20.02 -6.59 3.59
CA GLY A 286 21.20 -6.09 4.28
C GLY A 286 22.24 -5.44 3.37
N GLN A 287 23.32 -4.94 3.98
CA GLN A 287 24.49 -4.41 3.26
C GLN A 287 25.34 -5.55 2.68
N GLY A 288 26.17 -5.26 1.68
CA GLY A 288 27.06 -6.22 1.03
C GLY A 288 26.66 -6.46 -0.44
N THR A 289 26.64 -7.73 -0.87
CA THR A 289 26.43 -8.12 -2.28
C THR A 289 25.22 -7.45 -2.92
N TRP A 290 24.10 -7.36 -2.21
CA TRP A 290 22.88 -6.71 -2.73
C TRP A 290 23.05 -5.20 -2.96
N THR A 291 23.73 -4.51 -2.03
CA THR A 291 24.05 -3.08 -2.20
C THR A 291 25.12 -2.85 -3.27
N ASP A 292 26.01 -3.82 -3.51
CA ASP A 292 26.97 -3.75 -4.63
C ASP A 292 26.27 -3.89 -5.98
N TYR A 293 25.25 -4.74 -6.09
CA TYR A 293 24.39 -4.79 -7.28
C TYR A 293 23.65 -3.47 -7.51
N ALA A 294 23.12 -2.84 -6.46
CA ALA A 294 22.48 -1.53 -6.58
C ALA A 294 23.46 -0.46 -7.12
N ARG A 295 24.70 -0.45 -6.61
CA ARG A 295 25.76 0.47 -7.09
C ARG A 295 26.13 0.22 -8.55
N GLU A 296 26.23 -1.04 -8.97
CA GLU A 296 26.54 -1.36 -10.36
C GLU A 296 25.39 -0.96 -11.29
N LEU A 297 24.13 -1.19 -10.90
CA LEU A 297 22.97 -0.73 -11.66
C LEU A 297 22.92 0.80 -11.77
N TYR A 298 23.21 1.50 -10.68
CA TYR A 298 23.36 2.96 -10.70
C TYR A 298 24.45 3.38 -11.70
N ARG A 299 25.64 2.76 -11.64
CA ARG A 299 26.77 3.08 -12.50
C ARG A 299 26.43 2.90 -13.98
N GLN A 300 25.70 1.84 -14.32
CA GLN A 300 25.26 1.58 -15.70
C GLN A 300 24.21 2.59 -16.16
N GLY A 301 23.26 2.95 -15.29
CA GLY A 301 22.25 3.97 -15.57
C GLY A 301 22.86 5.36 -15.76
N ASP A 302 23.84 5.74 -14.93
CA ASP A 302 24.49 7.06 -15.02
C ASP A 302 25.31 7.24 -16.31
N GLN A 303 25.73 6.13 -16.93
CA GLN A 303 26.45 6.11 -18.20
C GLN A 303 25.53 6.10 -19.44
N SER A 304 24.21 5.97 -19.26
CA SER A 304 23.20 5.86 -20.34
C SER A 304 22.51 7.17 -20.71
#